data_AF-A0A0F9JIA6-F1
#
_entry.id   AF-A0A0F9JIA6-F1
#
_cell.length_a   1.000
_cell.length_b   1.000
_cell.length_c   1.000
_cell.angle_alpha   90.00
_cell.angle_beta   90.00
_cell.angle_gamma   90.00
#
_symmetry.space_group_name_H-M   'P 1'
#
loop_
_entity.id
_entity.type
_entity.pdbx_description
1 polymer ?
#
loop_
_entity_poly.entity_id
_entity_poly.type
_entity_poly.pdbx_seq_one_letter_code
_entity_poly.pdbx_strand_id
1 'polypeptide(L)'
;MALTCEKCGGIAVHSDGTITCGCTLTNNMGCMGESEIEDFAETVLRKCGYVHAMKWTTAGDILIGDTIYIDESHINEYPWQVKQVVLHEIAHIDTWPQDDRHGELFHKRYAELVLRFLGAKSDVK
;
A
#
# COMPACT_ATOMS: atom_id res chain seq x y z
N MET A 1 -3.30 32.50 4.30
CA MET A 1 -2.47 31.61 3.46
C MET A 1 -2.93 30.19 3.73
N ALA A 2 -3.42 29.48 2.70
CA ALA A 2 -3.83 28.09 2.84
C ALA A 2 -2.59 27.19 2.86
N LEU A 3 -2.41 26.40 3.92
CA LEU A 3 -1.26 25.51 4.12
C LEU A 3 -1.57 24.13 3.54
N THR A 4 -1.85 24.03 2.24
CA THR A 4 -2.12 22.74 1.59
C THR A 4 -0.84 21.92 1.51
N CYS A 5 -0.91 20.63 1.88
CA CYS A 5 0.20 19.71 1.67
C CYS A 5 0.45 19.51 0.17
N GLU A 6 1.67 19.80 -0.30
CA GLU A 6 2.04 19.67 -1.72
C GLU A 6 2.03 18.22 -2.22
N LYS A 7 2.06 17.22 -1.33
CA LYS A 7 2.04 15.79 -1.70
C LYS A 7 0.64 15.21 -1.93
N CYS A 8 -0.38 15.69 -1.21
CA CYS A 8 -1.72 15.09 -1.26
C CYS A 8 -2.88 16.09 -1.30
N GLY A 9 -2.60 17.40 -1.32
CA GLY A 9 -3.60 18.47 -1.31
C GLY A 9 -4.42 18.60 -0.02
N GLY A 10 -4.28 17.67 0.93
CA GLY A 10 -5.05 17.63 2.18
C GLY A 10 -4.40 18.37 3.35
N ILE A 11 -5.23 18.81 4.30
CA ILE A 11 -4.80 19.36 5.60
C ILE A 11 -5.66 18.72 6.68
N ALA A 12 -5.05 18.10 7.68
CA ALA A 12 -5.71 17.77 8.94
C ALA A 12 -5.21 18.74 10.01
N VAL A 13 -6.09 19.62 10.50
CA VAL A 13 -5.81 20.56 11.58
C VAL A 13 -6.39 19.99 12.86
N HIS A 14 -5.54 19.69 13.83
CA HIS A 14 -5.97 19.25 15.16
C HIS A 14 -6.44 20.46 15.99
N SER A 15 -7.22 20.21 17.03
CA SER A 15 -7.77 21.26 17.92
C SER A 15 -6.71 22.06 18.67
N ASP A 16 -5.47 21.56 18.73
CA ASP A 16 -4.29 22.21 19.32
C ASP A 16 -3.50 23.06 18.30
N GLY A 17 -3.95 23.15 17.05
CA GLY A 17 -3.30 23.89 15.98
C GLY A 17 -2.14 23.15 15.30
N THR A 18 -1.86 21.89 15.67
CA THR A 18 -0.85 21.08 15.02
C THR A 18 -1.33 20.66 13.63
N ILE A 19 -0.49 20.86 12.61
CA ILE A 19 -0.72 20.39 11.24
C ILE A 19 0.04 19.09 11.04
N THR A 20 -0.68 18.00 10.87
CA THR A 20 -0.08 16.73 10.42
C THR A 20 -0.52 16.47 8.99
N CYS A 21 0.41 15.99 8.15
CA CYS A 21 0.07 15.46 6.84
C CYS A 21 -0.81 14.22 7.03
N GLY A 22 -2.12 14.42 7.00
CA GLY A 22 -3.11 13.38 7.11
C GLY A 22 -3.20 12.60 5.81
N CYS A 23 -2.21 11.77 5.50
CA CYS A 23 -2.31 10.71 4.50
C CYS A 23 -3.30 9.66 5.01
N THR A 24 -4.57 10.04 5.10
CA THR A 24 -5.67 9.12 5.30
C THR A 24 -5.68 8.27 4.05
N LEU A 25 -5.61 6.94 4.18
CA LEU A 25 -5.81 6.01 3.07
C LEU A 25 -7.22 6.26 2.51
N THR A 26 -7.34 7.20 1.58
CA THR A 26 -8.63 7.58 1.04
C THR A 26 -9.17 6.39 0.27
N ASN A 27 -10.40 6.01 0.60
CA ASN A 27 -11.26 5.25 -0.30
C ASN A 27 -11.61 6.20 -1.46
N ASN A 28 -10.64 6.50 -2.32
CA ASN A 28 -10.83 7.40 -3.45
C ASN A 28 -11.78 6.73 -4.45
N MET A 29 -12.85 7.43 -4.84
CA MET A 29 -13.61 7.07 -6.04
C MET A 29 -12.83 7.42 -7.33
N GLY A 30 -11.67 8.06 -7.21
CA GLY A 30 -10.71 8.29 -8.28
C GLY A 30 -9.62 7.23 -8.32
N CYS A 31 -8.97 7.10 -9.47
CA CYS A 31 -7.89 6.15 -9.68
C CYS A 31 -6.62 6.53 -8.89
N MET A 32 -5.77 5.55 -8.56
CA MET A 32 -4.46 5.81 -7.93
C MET A 32 -3.41 6.19 -8.97
N GLY A 33 -2.74 7.32 -8.75
CA GLY A 33 -1.55 7.70 -9.50
C GLY A 33 -0.29 6.98 -9.02
N GLU A 34 0.78 7.08 -9.81
CA GLU A 34 2.09 6.47 -9.55
C GLU A 34 2.60 6.71 -8.12
N SER A 35 2.67 7.97 -7.69
CA SER A 35 3.18 8.32 -6.35
C SER A 35 2.30 7.80 -5.21
N GLU A 36 0.98 7.66 -5.41
CA GLU A 36 0.08 7.11 -4.39
C GLU A 36 0.31 5.60 -4.22
N ILE A 37 0.68 4.91 -5.29
CA ILE A 37 0.99 3.46 -5.28
C ILE A 37 2.31 3.22 -4.56
N GLU A 38 3.34 4.01 -4.89
CA GLU A 38 4.63 3.99 -4.20
C GLU A 38 4.49 4.28 -2.70
N ASP A 39 3.78 5.36 -2.34
CA ASP A 39 3.53 5.74 -0.94
C ASP A 39 2.79 4.63 -0.17
N PHE A 40 1.85 3.95 -0.83
CA PHE A 40 1.13 2.82 -0.23
C PHE A 40 2.07 1.63 0.02
N ALA A 41 2.85 1.22 -0.99
CA ALA A 41 3.81 0.13 -0.86
C ALA A 41 4.85 0.42 0.24
N GLU A 42 5.44 1.61 0.24
CA GLU A 42 6.42 2.03 1.25
C GLU A 42 5.80 2.00 2.66
N THR A 43 4.54 2.46 2.79
CA THR A 43 3.83 2.44 4.07
C THR A 43 3.62 1.03 4.59
N VAL A 44 3.20 0.09 3.74
CA VAL A 44 2.99 -1.30 4.14
C VAL A 44 4.32 -1.94 4.55
N LEU A 45 5.37 -1.80 3.72
CA LEU A 45 6.70 -2.34 3.99
C LEU A 45 7.25 -1.82 5.33
N ARG A 46 7.21 -0.51 5.54
CA ARG A 46 7.65 0.13 6.79
C ARG A 46 6.84 -0.32 8.01
N LYS A 47 5.51 -0.43 7.89
CA LYS A 47 4.64 -0.86 9.00
C LYS A 47 4.76 -2.35 9.33
N CYS A 48 5.27 -3.16 8.40
CA CYS A 48 5.58 -4.56 8.60
C CYS A 48 7.06 -4.80 8.98
N GLY A 49 7.92 -3.78 8.89
CA GLY A 49 9.34 -3.88 9.26
C GLY A 49 10.22 -4.51 8.18
N TYR A 50 9.77 -4.49 6.92
CA TYR A 50 10.54 -5.01 5.80
C TYR A 50 11.50 -3.97 5.25
N VAL A 51 12.71 -4.42 4.90
CA VAL A 51 13.74 -3.60 4.23
C VAL A 51 13.68 -3.70 2.69
N HIS A 52 12.58 -4.23 2.16
CA HIS A 52 12.37 -4.42 0.72
C HIS A 52 12.06 -3.10 0.04
N ALA A 53 12.15 -3.07 -1.28
CA ALA A 53 11.75 -1.93 -2.10
C ALA A 53 10.74 -2.34 -3.17
N MET A 54 9.88 -1.40 -3.57
CA MET A 54 9.03 -1.55 -4.74
C MET A 54 9.69 -0.88 -5.96
N LYS A 55 9.51 -1.47 -7.15
CA LYS A 55 9.92 -0.92 -8.44
C LYS A 55 8.84 -1.17 -9.49
N TRP A 56 8.81 -0.31 -10.51
CA TRP A 56 7.97 -0.48 -11.69
C TRP A 56 8.52 -1.53 -12.66
N THR A 57 7.61 -2.17 -13.40
CA THR A 57 7.90 -3.09 -14.49
C THR A 57 6.79 -3.07 -15.54
N THR A 58 7.02 -3.72 -16.68
CA THR A 58 6.01 -3.97 -17.74
C THR A 58 5.78 -5.47 -17.97
N ALA A 59 6.26 -6.30 -17.04
CA ALA A 59 6.28 -7.75 -17.13
C ALA A 59 5.30 -8.45 -16.16
N GLY A 60 4.37 -7.70 -15.56
CA GLY A 60 3.47 -8.18 -14.50
C GLY A 60 4.05 -8.04 -13.09
N ASP A 61 3.21 -8.36 -12.10
CA ASP A 61 3.53 -8.22 -10.68
C ASP A 61 4.28 -9.43 -10.14
N ILE A 62 5.37 -9.21 -9.41
CA ILE A 62 6.20 -10.29 -8.87
C ILE A 62 7.16 -9.82 -7.75
N LEU A 63 7.34 -10.64 -6.72
CA LEU A 63 8.48 -10.54 -5.79
C LEU A 63 9.70 -11.31 -6.34
N ILE A 64 10.84 -10.61 -6.50
CA ILE A 64 12.13 -11.23 -6.86
C ILE A 64 13.23 -10.75 -5.90
N GLY A 65 13.75 -11.66 -5.08
CA GLY A 65 14.71 -11.32 -4.03
C GLY A 65 14.11 -10.31 -3.06
N ASP A 66 14.80 -9.19 -2.84
CA ASP A 66 14.36 -8.14 -1.92
C ASP A 66 13.53 -7.03 -2.60
N THR A 67 13.08 -7.26 -3.85
CA THR A 67 12.36 -6.26 -4.65
C THR A 67 11.00 -6.77 -5.09
N ILE A 68 9.97 -5.97 -4.83
CA ILE A 68 8.63 -6.16 -5.38
C ILE A 68 8.53 -5.36 -6.67
N TYR A 69 8.14 -6.02 -7.74
CA TYR A 69 7.85 -5.40 -9.02
C TYR A 69 6.34 -5.30 -9.18
N ILE A 70 5.84 -4.12 -9.53
CA ILE A 70 4.42 -3.86 -9.84
C ILE A 70 4.34 -3.33 -11.26
N ASP A 71 3.36 -3.83 -12.00
CA ASP A 71 3.18 -3.45 -13.40
C ASP A 71 2.69 -2.00 -13.54
N GLU A 72 3.27 -1.27 -14.48
CA GLU A 72 2.90 0.12 -14.78
C GLU A 72 1.44 0.26 -15.25
N SER A 73 0.81 -0.82 -15.73
CA SER A 73 -0.61 -0.81 -16.12
C SER A 73 -1.55 -0.52 -14.95
N HIS A 74 -1.11 -0.68 -13.70
CA HIS A 74 -1.89 -0.31 -12.52
C HIS A 74 -1.96 1.20 -12.26
N ILE A 75 -1.17 2.01 -12.97
CA ILE A 75 -1.23 3.46 -12.86
C ILE A 75 -2.56 3.95 -13.44
N ASN A 76 -3.27 4.77 -12.67
CA ASN A 76 -4.64 5.21 -12.95
C ASN A 76 -5.69 4.09 -12.97
N GLU A 77 -5.48 3.00 -12.22
CA GLU A 77 -6.54 2.02 -11.91
C GLU A 77 -7.26 2.30 -10.58
N TYR A 78 -8.34 1.56 -10.33
CA TYR A 78 -9.12 1.72 -9.11
C TYR A 78 -8.30 1.37 -7.87
N PRO A 79 -8.37 2.17 -6.78
CA PRO A 79 -7.51 1.98 -5.62
C PRO A 79 -7.60 0.59 -4.99
N TRP A 80 -8.78 -0.04 -5.01
CA TRP A 80 -8.96 -1.36 -4.42
C TRP A 80 -8.21 -2.44 -5.21
N GLN A 81 -8.09 -2.32 -6.54
CA GLN A 81 -7.34 -3.27 -7.37
C GLN A 81 -5.85 -3.14 -7.10
N VAL A 82 -5.33 -1.91 -7.21
CA VAL A 82 -3.90 -1.66 -7.06
C VAL A 82 -3.41 -2.01 -5.66
N LYS A 83 -4.17 -1.64 -4.62
CA LYS A 83 -3.82 -2.00 -3.25
C LYS A 83 -3.81 -3.51 -3.03
N GLN A 84 -4.71 -4.27 -3.67
CA GLN A 84 -4.69 -5.73 -3.57
C GLN A 84 -3.43 -6.33 -4.21
N VAL A 85 -3.03 -5.84 -5.38
CA VAL A 85 -1.80 -6.28 -6.07
C VAL A 85 -0.57 -6.02 -5.21
N VAL A 86 -0.43 -4.80 -4.67
CA VAL A 86 0.70 -4.47 -3.78
C VAL A 86 0.72 -5.38 -2.55
N LEU A 87 -0.43 -5.60 -1.90
CA LEU A 87 -0.50 -6.48 -0.73
C LEU A 87 -0.26 -7.96 -1.07
N HIS A 88 -0.61 -8.38 -2.30
CA HIS A 88 -0.36 -9.73 -2.80
C HIS A 88 1.15 -9.99 -2.87
N GLU A 89 1.90 -9.11 -3.53
CA GLU A 89 3.35 -9.29 -3.66
C GLU A 89 4.08 -9.15 -2.32
N ILE A 90 3.60 -8.29 -1.42
CA ILE A 90 4.15 -8.19 -0.05
C ILE A 90 3.89 -9.47 0.76
N ALA A 91 2.79 -10.19 0.53
CA ALA A 91 2.50 -11.42 1.25
C ALA A 91 3.55 -12.51 0.96
N HIS A 92 4.11 -12.54 -0.26
CA HIS A 92 5.16 -13.48 -0.64
C HIS A 92 6.46 -13.33 0.16
N ILE A 93 6.74 -12.15 0.74
CA ILE A 93 7.95 -11.91 1.55
C ILE A 93 8.05 -12.91 2.71
N ASP A 94 6.93 -13.21 3.38
CA ASP A 94 6.93 -14.08 4.56
C ASP A 94 6.72 -15.56 4.21
N THR A 95 6.24 -15.85 3.00
CA THR A 95 5.72 -17.17 2.66
C THR A 95 6.60 -17.92 1.67
N TRP A 96 7.54 -17.26 1.01
CA TRP A 96 8.56 -17.89 0.17
C TRP A 96 9.83 -18.25 0.97
N PRO A 97 10.55 -19.40 0.80
CA PRO A 97 10.35 -20.73 0.22
C PRO A 97 9.04 -21.49 0.05
N GLN A 98 8.19 -21.31 1.04
CA GLN A 98 7.42 -22.42 1.55
C GLN A 98 6.07 -22.54 0.82
N ASP A 99 5.60 -21.44 0.25
CA ASP A 99 4.26 -21.31 -0.28
C ASP A 99 4.16 -20.31 -1.45
N ASP A 100 4.91 -20.56 -2.52
CA ASP A 100 4.96 -19.76 -3.76
C ASP A 100 3.71 -19.90 -4.64
N ARG A 101 2.85 -20.90 -4.37
CA ARG A 101 1.66 -21.22 -5.19
C ARG A 101 0.34 -20.83 -4.52
N HIS A 102 0.38 -19.87 -3.60
CA HIS A 102 -0.80 -19.34 -2.92
C HIS A 102 -1.57 -20.37 -2.10
N GLY A 103 -0.88 -21.18 -1.30
CA GLY A 103 -1.47 -22.09 -0.33
C GLY A 103 -1.95 -21.40 0.95
N GLU A 104 -2.10 -22.18 2.02
CA GLU A 104 -2.69 -21.71 3.28
C GLU A 104 -1.88 -20.60 3.95
N LEU A 105 -0.54 -20.67 3.93
CA LEU A 105 0.31 -19.67 4.57
C LEU A 105 0.19 -18.34 3.86
N PHE A 106 0.22 -18.37 2.52
CA PHE A 106 0.00 -17.19 1.69
C PHE A 106 -1.36 -16.56 1.98
N HIS A 107 -2.45 -17.33 1.88
CA HIS A 107 -3.80 -16.78 2.04
C HIS A 107 -4.04 -16.21 3.44
N LYS A 108 -3.50 -16.85 4.47
CA LYS A 108 -3.54 -16.33 5.84
C LYS A 108 -2.81 -14.99 5.92
N ARG A 109 -1.59 -14.91 5.39
CA ARG A 109 -0.79 -13.68 5.45
C ARG A 109 -1.43 -12.55 4.64
N TYR A 110 -1.89 -12.84 3.44
CA TYR A 110 -2.58 -11.87 2.59
C TYR A 110 -3.85 -11.34 3.28
N ALA A 111 -4.66 -12.21 3.89
CA ALA A 111 -5.85 -11.79 4.64
C ALA A 111 -5.51 -10.87 5.83
N GLU A 112 -4.44 -11.17 6.58
CA GLU A 112 -3.95 -10.30 7.66
C GLU A 112 -3.58 -8.91 7.14
N LEU A 113 -2.87 -8.83 6.01
CA LEU A 113 -2.49 -7.57 5.38
C LEU A 113 -3.73 -6.79 4.90
N VAL A 114 -4.67 -7.45 4.21
CA VAL A 114 -5.92 -6.83 3.76
C VAL A 114 -6.72 -6.28 4.94
N LEU A 115 -6.89 -7.06 6.01
CA LEU A 115 -7.61 -6.60 7.19
C LEU A 115 -6.90 -5.42 7.88
N ARG A 116 -5.58 -5.42 7.90
CA ARG A 116 -4.78 -4.37 8.56
C ARG A 116 -4.78 -3.06 7.80
N PHE A 117 -4.71 -3.10 6.47
CA PHE A 117 -4.52 -1.89 5.65
C PHE A 117 -5.77 -1.45 4.90
N LEU A 118 -6.71 -2.36 4.64
CA LEU A 118 -7.96 -2.09 3.91
C LEU A 118 -9.22 -2.37 4.75
N GLY A 119 -9.08 -3.02 5.91
CA GLY A 119 -10.20 -3.30 6.80
C GLY A 119 -10.78 -2.02 7.41
N ALA A 120 -12.10 -2.00 7.60
CA ALA A 120 -12.88 -0.84 8.04
C ALA A 120 -12.65 -0.38 9.49
N LYS A 121 -11.57 -0.80 10.17
CA LYS A 121 -11.26 -0.30 11.51
C LYS A 121 -10.48 1.00 11.40
N SER A 122 -11.24 2.07 11.19
CA SER A 122 -10.86 3.39 11.66
C SER A 122 -10.52 3.28 13.14
N ASP A 123 -9.31 3.69 13.51
CA ASP A 123 -8.99 4.00 14.90
C ASP A 123 -9.95 5.11 15.36
N VAL A 124 -11.08 4.71 15.93
CA VAL A 124 -11.87 5.56 16.81
C VAL A 124 -11.00 5.72 18.05
N LYS A 125 -10.27 6.84 18.10
CA LYS A 125 -9.73 7.38 19.35
C LYS A 125 -10.86 7.92 20.21
#